data_AF-A0A6J5EQB2-F1
#
_entry.id   AF-A0A6J5EQB2-F1
#
_cell.length_a   1.000
_cell.length_b   1.000
_cell.length_c   1.000
_cell.angle_alpha   90.00
_cell.angle_beta   90.00
_cell.angle_gamma   90.00
#
_symmetry.space_group_name_H-M   'P 1'
#
loop_
_entity.id
_entity.type
_entity.pdbx_description
1 polymer ?
#
loop_
_entity_poly.entity_id
_entity_poly.type
_entity_poly.pdbx_seq_one_letter_code
_entity_poly.pdbx_strand_id
1 'polypeptide(L)'
;MARKLRKFALWKLDTGAIFINVGAEEAIVPALWSQDTFIQKAGGSEIIGQMWAFPDKKGRACCLIPEATALFQERCRELLGRRSERRLFYIARCYRYERPQAGRYREFSQFGFEYLCADPELAVKRSQAIVTGFFDSLGLRYEIDGSARRGLSYYLNGRGFEMRCTELGAQQQVVGGGAYREGAGFGIGAERLLLAMTAQGLI
;
A
#
# COMPACT_ATOMS: atom_id res chain seq x y z
N MET A 1 -10.36 43.43 -16.85
CA MET A 1 -10.16 42.09 -17.44
C MET A 1 -9.39 41.24 -16.43
N ALA A 2 -10.09 40.55 -15.53
CA ALA A 2 -9.47 39.85 -14.41
C ALA A 2 -8.89 38.50 -14.87
N ARG A 3 -7.59 38.32 -14.69
CA ARG A 3 -6.87 37.08 -14.99
C ARG A 3 -7.38 36.00 -14.04
N LYS A 4 -8.18 35.04 -14.54
CA LYS A 4 -8.55 33.82 -13.79
C LYS A 4 -7.25 33.16 -13.32
N LEU A 5 -6.97 33.21 -12.01
CA LEU A 5 -5.98 32.34 -11.40
C LEU A 5 -6.40 30.91 -11.76
N ARG A 6 -5.54 30.20 -12.49
CA ARG A 6 -5.65 28.75 -12.61
C ARG A 6 -5.59 28.22 -11.18
N LYS A 7 -6.70 27.66 -10.69
CA LYS A 7 -6.71 26.88 -9.45
C LYS A 7 -5.70 25.76 -9.67
N PHE A 8 -4.48 25.92 -9.18
CA PHE A 8 -3.64 24.78 -8.90
C PHE A 8 -4.46 23.91 -7.96
N ALA A 9 -4.92 22.77 -8.48
CA ALA A 9 -5.80 21.87 -7.78
C ALA A 9 -5.26 21.64 -6.37
N LEU A 10 -6.08 21.94 -5.38
CA LEU A 10 -5.83 21.55 -4.01
C LEU A 10 -5.88 20.02 -4.00
N TRP A 11 -4.72 19.36 -4.03
CA TRP A 11 -4.56 17.91 -3.88
C TRP A 11 -4.83 17.46 -2.43
N LYS A 12 -5.86 18.01 -1.77
CA LYS A 12 -6.37 17.47 -0.51
C LYS A 12 -7.48 16.50 -0.87
N LEU A 13 -7.12 15.23 -0.97
CA LEU A 13 -8.10 14.17 -0.81
C LEU A 13 -8.28 14.01 0.70
N ASP A 14 -9.51 14.14 1.23
CA ASP A 14 -9.84 13.85 2.64
C ASP A 14 -9.83 12.32 2.91
N THR A 15 -8.84 11.60 2.36
CA THR A 15 -8.81 10.14 2.23
C THR A 15 -8.47 9.40 3.52
N GLY A 16 -7.86 10.07 4.49
CA GLY A 16 -7.57 9.49 5.80
C GLY A 16 -8.81 9.26 6.68
N ALA A 17 -9.88 10.03 6.46
CA ALA A 17 -11.05 10.05 7.34
C ALA A 17 -11.78 8.70 7.40
N ILE A 18 -11.82 7.96 6.28
CA ILE A 18 -12.49 6.64 6.27
C ILE A 18 -11.76 5.63 7.16
N PHE A 19 -10.42 5.68 7.20
CA PHE A 19 -9.62 4.79 8.04
C PHE A 19 -9.81 5.11 9.52
N ILE A 20 -9.92 6.40 9.85
CA ILE A 20 -10.24 6.84 11.21
C ILE A 20 -11.65 6.37 11.62
N ASN A 21 -12.64 6.47 10.71
CA ASN A 21 -14.02 6.03 10.98
C ASN A 21 -14.14 4.53 11.25
N VAL A 22 -13.24 3.70 10.72
CA VAL A 22 -13.18 2.25 11.02
C VAL A 22 -12.29 1.92 12.23
N GLY A 23 -11.89 2.94 12.99
CA GLY A 23 -11.09 2.81 14.20
C GLY A 23 -9.61 2.48 13.95
N ALA A 24 -9.09 2.83 12.78
CA ALA A 24 -7.66 2.67 12.49
C ALA A 24 -6.86 3.83 13.08
N GLU A 25 -5.70 3.50 13.67
CA GLU A 25 -4.75 4.49 14.17
C GLU A 25 -3.70 4.79 13.08
N GLU A 26 -3.28 6.04 12.95
CA GLU A 26 -2.22 6.39 12.01
C GLU A 26 -0.87 5.84 12.49
N ALA A 27 -0.13 5.21 11.58
CA ALA A 27 1.24 4.77 11.79
C ALA A 27 2.20 5.60 10.94
N ILE A 28 3.23 6.16 11.58
CA ILE A 28 4.32 6.84 10.90
C ILE A 28 5.34 5.77 10.45
N VAL A 29 5.57 5.71 9.13
CA VAL A 29 6.46 4.72 8.52
C VAL A 29 7.78 5.39 8.13
N PRO A 30 8.94 4.87 8.57
CA PRO A 30 10.24 5.41 8.17
C PRO A 30 10.53 5.11 6.70
N ALA A 31 11.15 6.06 6.00
CA ALA A 31 11.53 5.87 4.59
C ALA A 31 12.75 4.96 4.39
N LEU A 32 13.55 4.73 5.44
CA LEU A 32 14.79 3.96 5.42
C LEU A 32 14.74 2.86 6.47
N TRP A 33 15.16 1.65 6.09
CA TRP A 33 15.16 0.49 6.97
C TRP A 33 16.30 -0.49 6.66
N SER A 34 16.44 -1.53 7.48
CA SER A 34 17.37 -2.63 7.21
C SER A 34 16.96 -3.36 5.92
N GLN A 35 17.95 -3.68 5.08
CA GLN A 35 17.69 -4.46 3.86
C GLN A 35 17.19 -5.88 4.18
N ASP A 36 17.67 -6.47 5.28
CA ASP A 36 17.37 -7.84 5.68
C ASP A 36 15.88 -8.09 5.87
N THR A 37 15.15 -7.09 6.40
CA THR A 37 13.70 -7.12 6.58
C THR A 37 12.98 -7.49 5.29
N PHE A 38 13.37 -6.85 4.18
CA PHE A 38 12.72 -7.06 2.90
C PHE A 38 13.23 -8.31 2.21
N ILE A 39 14.52 -8.64 2.30
CA ILE A 39 15.06 -9.88 1.73
C ILE A 39 14.36 -11.11 2.33
N GLN A 40 14.25 -11.16 3.65
CA GLN A 40 13.61 -12.28 4.36
C GLN A 40 12.14 -12.44 3.99
N LYS A 41 11.43 -11.32 3.79
CA LYS A 41 9.98 -11.30 3.52
C LYS A 41 9.64 -11.42 2.03
N ALA A 42 10.55 -11.03 1.15
CA ALA A 42 10.38 -11.08 -0.29
C ALA A 42 10.68 -12.47 -0.88
N GLY A 43 11.48 -13.30 -0.20
CA GLY A 43 11.71 -14.71 -0.54
C GLY A 43 12.08 -14.98 -2.00
N GLY A 44 12.94 -14.13 -2.58
CA GLY A 44 13.38 -14.25 -3.97
C GLY A 44 12.51 -13.51 -5.00
N SER A 45 11.52 -12.74 -4.56
CA SER A 45 10.71 -11.94 -5.49
C SER A 45 11.51 -10.86 -6.23
N GLU A 46 10.96 -10.43 -7.38
CA GLU A 46 11.54 -9.37 -8.22
C GLU A 46 11.85 -8.09 -7.44
N ILE A 47 11.13 -7.82 -6.34
CA ILE A 47 11.33 -6.62 -5.53
C ILE A 47 12.77 -6.51 -5.01
N ILE A 48 13.45 -7.64 -4.74
CA ILE A 48 14.83 -7.64 -4.23
C ILE A 48 15.77 -6.99 -5.25
N GLY A 49 15.59 -7.29 -6.54
CA GLY A 49 16.35 -6.67 -7.62
C GLY A 49 15.98 -5.21 -7.89
N GLN A 50 14.84 -4.77 -7.36
CA GLN A 50 14.33 -3.40 -7.50
C GLN A 50 14.60 -2.54 -6.26
N MET A 51 15.30 -3.02 -5.23
CA MET A 51 15.55 -2.23 -4.02
C MET A 51 16.64 -1.17 -4.24
N TRP A 52 16.40 0.03 -3.70
CA TRP A 52 17.46 1.03 -3.52
C TRP A 52 18.25 0.71 -2.26
N ALA A 53 19.22 -0.20 -2.38
CA ALA A 53 20.07 -0.66 -1.29
C ALA A 53 21.44 0.04 -1.26
N PHE A 54 21.95 0.32 -0.07
CA PHE A 54 23.24 0.98 0.15
C PHE A 54 23.76 0.74 1.57
N PRO A 55 25.09 0.77 1.79
CA PRO A 55 25.66 0.71 3.12
C PRO A 55 25.44 2.03 3.88
N ASP A 56 25.20 1.96 5.18
CA ASP A 56 25.29 3.13 6.07
C ASP A 56 26.75 3.51 6.38
N LYS A 57 26.96 4.54 7.21
CA LYS A 57 28.31 5.01 7.61
C LYS A 57 29.17 3.96 8.32
N LYS A 58 28.58 2.87 8.82
CA LYS A 58 29.25 1.75 9.48
C LYS A 58 29.28 0.48 8.61
N GLY A 59 28.88 0.57 7.34
CA GLY A 59 28.86 -0.55 6.41
C GLY A 59 27.66 -1.50 6.57
N ARG A 60 26.64 -1.15 7.35
CA ARG A 60 25.43 -1.99 7.51
C ARG A 60 24.52 -1.83 6.29
N ALA A 61 23.94 -2.93 5.82
CA ALA A 61 23.06 -2.93 4.67
C ALA A 61 21.71 -2.25 4.98
N CYS A 62 21.47 -1.11 4.36
CA CYS A 62 20.23 -0.35 4.46
C CYS A 62 19.56 -0.24 3.08
N CYS A 63 18.28 0.14 3.09
CA CYS A 63 17.57 0.45 1.87
C CYS A 63 16.50 1.53 2.10
N LEU A 64 16.11 2.20 1.02
CA LEU A 64 14.82 2.88 0.98
C LEU A 64 13.71 1.82 0.88
N ILE A 65 12.63 2.00 1.64
CA ILE A 65 11.57 0.98 1.71
C ILE A 65 10.86 0.80 0.36
N PRO A 66 10.75 -0.43 -0.19
CA PRO A 66 10.04 -0.67 -1.45
C PRO A 66 8.53 -0.90 -1.27
N GLU A 67 8.10 -1.13 -0.03
CA GLU A 67 6.72 -1.25 0.46
C GLU A 67 6.73 -1.13 1.99
N ALA A 68 5.58 -0.91 2.61
CA ALA A 68 5.50 -0.67 4.05
C ALA A 68 5.05 -1.89 4.90
N THR A 69 4.30 -2.84 4.32
CA THR A 69 3.72 -3.98 5.03
C THR A 69 4.79 -4.83 5.75
N ALA A 70 5.99 -4.99 5.19
CA ALA A 70 7.07 -5.70 5.86
C ALA A 70 7.40 -5.14 7.26
N LEU A 71 7.35 -3.83 7.45
CA LEU A 71 7.64 -3.21 8.75
C LEU A 71 6.55 -3.54 9.77
N PHE A 72 5.28 -3.58 9.35
CA PHE A 72 4.17 -3.98 10.23
C PHE A 72 4.27 -5.45 10.64
N GLN A 73 4.67 -6.33 9.72
CA GLN A 73 4.91 -7.73 10.07
C GLN A 73 6.10 -7.87 11.03
N GLU A 74 7.22 -7.19 10.78
CA GLU A 74 8.41 -7.25 11.64
C GLU A 74 8.13 -6.69 13.04
N ARG A 75 7.43 -5.57 13.12
CA ARG A 75 7.11 -4.88 14.38
C ARG A 75 5.77 -5.30 14.98
N CYS A 76 5.12 -6.34 14.45
CA CYS A 76 3.76 -6.74 14.86
C CYS A 76 3.61 -6.88 16.38
N ARG A 77 4.57 -7.53 17.06
CA ARG A 77 4.51 -7.74 18.52
C ARG A 77 4.51 -6.42 19.30
N GLU A 78 5.33 -5.46 18.89
CA GLU A 78 5.36 -4.12 19.51
C GLU A 78 4.09 -3.33 19.18
N LEU A 79 3.64 -3.38 17.92
CA LEU A 79 2.45 -2.68 17.46
C LEU A 79 1.18 -3.21 18.13
N LEU A 80 1.04 -4.53 18.33
CA LEU A 80 -0.07 -5.12 19.07
C LEU A 80 0.02 -4.82 20.57
N GLY A 81 1.21 -4.85 21.14
CA GLY A 81 1.41 -4.69 22.58
C GLY A 81 0.63 -5.75 23.37
N ARG A 82 -0.36 -5.32 24.15
CA ARG A 82 -1.27 -6.20 24.91
C ARG A 82 -2.61 -6.47 24.23
N ARG A 83 -2.85 -5.87 23.05
CA ARG A 83 -4.12 -6.01 22.32
C ARG A 83 -4.13 -7.31 21.53
N SER A 84 -5.30 -7.92 21.38
CA SER A 84 -5.51 -9.08 20.49
C SER A 84 -5.56 -8.69 19.01
N GLU A 85 -5.92 -7.43 18.74
CA GLU A 85 -5.96 -6.87 17.40
C GLU A 85 -5.61 -5.38 17.37
N ARG A 86 -5.14 -4.91 16.21
CA ARG A 86 -4.96 -3.48 15.94
C ARG A 86 -5.17 -3.19 14.46
N ARG A 87 -5.84 -2.07 14.19
CA ARG A 87 -6.05 -1.53 12.84
C ARG A 87 -5.18 -0.30 12.68
N LEU A 88 -4.36 -0.28 11.65
CA LEU A 88 -3.40 0.79 11.38
C LEU A 88 -3.58 1.26 9.95
N PHE A 89 -3.40 2.55 9.71
CA PHE A 89 -3.26 3.09 8.36
C PHE A 89 -2.00 3.94 8.24
N TYR A 90 -1.50 4.10 7.02
CA TYR A 90 -0.31 4.89 6.76
C TYR A 90 -0.38 5.60 5.41
N ILE A 91 0.38 6.68 5.33
CA ILE A 91 0.70 7.38 4.08
C ILE A 91 2.22 7.40 3.99
N ALA A 92 2.79 6.63 3.07
CA ALA A 92 4.25 6.45 2.98
C ALA A 92 4.76 6.72 1.55
N ARG A 93 6.00 7.19 1.44
CA ARG A 93 6.79 7.09 0.21
C ARG A 93 7.41 5.71 0.14
N CYS A 94 7.33 5.07 -1.02
CA CYS A 94 7.99 3.80 -1.31
C CYS A 94 8.85 3.95 -2.57
N TYR A 95 9.90 3.13 -2.67
CA TYR A 95 10.94 3.31 -3.68
C TYR A 95 11.27 2.01 -4.39
N ARG A 96 11.15 2.00 -5.72
CA ARG A 96 11.48 0.83 -6.55
C ARG A 96 12.34 1.25 -7.74
N TYR A 97 13.41 0.51 -7.99
CA TYR A 97 14.29 0.68 -9.13
C TYR A 97 13.64 0.02 -10.36
N GLU A 98 12.61 0.68 -10.87
CA GLU A 98 11.85 0.25 -12.04
C GLU A 98 11.91 1.28 -13.17
N ARG A 99 11.55 0.85 -14.38
CA ARG A 99 11.42 1.75 -15.55
C ARG A 99 10.19 2.64 -15.35
N PRO A 100 10.33 3.97 -15.34
CA PRO A 100 9.18 4.86 -15.20
C PRO A 100 8.14 4.66 -16.31
N GLN A 101 6.86 4.64 -15.93
CA GLN A 101 5.68 4.54 -16.80
C GLN A 101 4.55 5.38 -16.19
N ALA A 102 3.41 5.54 -16.88
CA ALA A 102 2.25 6.22 -16.29
C ALA A 102 1.85 5.55 -14.97
N GLY A 103 1.78 6.31 -13.87
CA GLY A 103 1.44 5.76 -12.56
C GLY A 103 2.48 4.77 -11.98
N ARG A 104 3.69 4.71 -12.55
CA ARG A 104 4.85 3.97 -12.02
C ARG A 104 6.08 4.85 -12.00
N TYR A 105 6.53 5.15 -10.80
CA TYR A 105 7.64 6.04 -10.54
C TYR A 105 8.65 5.34 -9.64
N ARG A 106 9.89 5.85 -9.63
CA ARG A 106 10.93 5.30 -8.75
C ARG A 106 10.72 5.64 -7.28
N GLU A 107 10.03 6.74 -7.02
CA GLU A 107 9.42 7.09 -5.74
C GLU A 107 7.92 7.20 -5.99
N PHE A 108 7.10 6.52 -5.20
CA PHE A 108 5.65 6.57 -5.31
C PHE A 108 4.99 6.62 -3.93
N SER A 109 3.73 7.02 -3.93
CA SER A 109 2.91 7.18 -2.74
C SER A 109 2.11 5.90 -2.47
N GLN A 110 2.15 5.41 -1.25
CA GLN A 110 1.25 4.34 -0.81
C GLN A 110 0.35 4.84 0.31
N PHE A 111 -0.96 4.74 0.11
CA PHE A 111 -1.94 4.77 1.18
C PHE A 111 -2.25 3.33 1.56
N GLY A 112 -1.96 2.92 2.79
CA GLY A 112 -2.16 1.52 3.18
C GLY A 112 -2.88 1.36 4.50
N PHE A 113 -3.38 0.15 4.67
CA PHE A 113 -4.10 -0.30 5.85
C PHE A 113 -3.60 -1.68 6.25
N GLU A 114 -3.43 -1.87 7.55
CA GLU A 114 -2.92 -3.11 8.15
C GLU A 114 -3.81 -3.49 9.33
N TYR A 115 -4.38 -4.69 9.25
CA TYR A 115 -5.12 -5.33 10.34
C TYR A 115 -4.23 -6.42 10.92
N LEU A 116 -3.66 -6.11 12.09
CA LEU A 116 -2.85 -7.06 12.86
C LEU A 116 -3.77 -7.86 13.78
N CYS A 117 -3.77 -9.18 13.67
CA CYS A 117 -4.45 -10.09 14.59
C CYS A 117 -3.97 -11.55 14.38
N ALA A 118 -4.40 -12.45 15.25
CA ALA A 118 -4.07 -13.88 15.14
C ALA A 118 -4.89 -14.64 14.07
N ASP A 119 -5.89 -14.00 13.44
CA ASP A 119 -6.76 -14.59 12.42
C ASP A 119 -6.61 -13.85 11.07
N PRO A 120 -5.68 -14.29 10.21
CA PRO A 120 -5.46 -13.68 8.90
C PRO A 120 -6.66 -13.76 7.95
N GLU A 121 -7.54 -14.75 8.10
CA GLU A 121 -8.73 -14.89 7.24
C GLU A 121 -9.78 -13.83 7.58
N LEU A 122 -10.00 -13.58 8.87
CA LEU A 122 -10.80 -12.45 9.32
C LEU A 122 -10.18 -11.13 8.88
N ALA A 123 -8.86 -10.98 9.06
CA ALA A 123 -8.14 -9.76 8.72
C ALA A 123 -8.28 -9.40 7.24
N VAL A 124 -8.13 -10.37 6.32
CA VAL A 124 -8.22 -10.10 4.88
C VAL A 124 -9.65 -9.75 4.46
N LYS A 125 -10.66 -10.42 5.02
CA LYS A 125 -12.08 -10.11 4.77
C LYS A 125 -12.43 -8.69 5.20
N ARG A 126 -11.94 -8.27 6.37
CA ARG A 126 -12.14 -6.91 6.90
C ARG A 126 -11.40 -5.87 6.06
N SER A 127 -10.16 -6.17 5.68
CA SER A 127 -9.34 -5.30 4.83
C SER A 127 -10.00 -5.08 3.47
N GLN A 128 -10.52 -6.13 2.84
CA GLN A 128 -11.28 -6.04 1.58
C GLN A 128 -12.53 -5.16 1.75
N ALA A 129 -13.34 -5.38 2.80
CA ALA A 129 -14.54 -4.58 3.03
C ALA A 129 -14.23 -3.07 3.20
N ILE A 130 -13.13 -2.73 3.88
CA ILE A 130 -12.70 -1.35 4.08
C ILE A 130 -12.30 -0.70 2.75
N VAL A 131 -11.50 -1.37 1.93
CA VAL A 131 -11.07 -0.79 0.64
C VAL A 131 -12.20 -0.72 -0.38
N THR A 132 -13.12 -1.69 -0.38
CA THR A 132 -14.38 -1.63 -1.16
C THR A 132 -15.17 -0.39 -0.76
N GLY A 133 -15.46 -0.22 0.54
CA GLY A 133 -16.20 0.95 1.02
C GLY A 133 -15.51 2.27 0.72
N PHE A 134 -14.17 2.31 0.73
CA PHE A 134 -13.40 3.47 0.32
C PHE A 134 -13.60 3.79 -1.17
N PHE A 135 -13.44 2.82 -2.06
CA PHE A 135 -13.62 3.05 -3.50
C PHE A 135 -15.07 3.40 -3.85
N ASP A 136 -16.05 2.78 -3.19
CA ASP A 136 -17.46 3.09 -3.34
C ASP A 136 -17.75 4.54 -2.91
N SER A 137 -17.16 5.01 -1.82
CA SER A 137 -17.30 6.39 -1.35
C SER A 137 -16.72 7.43 -2.31
N LEU A 138 -15.75 7.03 -3.14
CA LEU A 138 -15.19 7.88 -4.20
C LEU A 138 -16.03 7.85 -5.48
N GLY A 139 -17.02 6.95 -5.60
CA GLY A 139 -17.78 6.74 -6.83
C GLY A 139 -16.94 6.10 -7.95
N LEU A 140 -15.84 5.42 -7.61
CA LEU A 140 -14.98 4.75 -8.57
C LEU A 140 -15.64 3.48 -9.10
N ARG A 141 -15.52 3.25 -10.41
CA ARG A 141 -15.74 1.94 -11.03
C ARG A 141 -14.46 1.13 -10.95
N TYR A 142 -14.54 -0.11 -10.48
CA TYR A 142 -13.39 -0.99 -10.32
C TYR A 142 -13.82 -2.46 -10.35
N GLU A 143 -12.85 -3.33 -10.59
CA GLU A 143 -12.99 -4.79 -10.49
C GLU A 143 -12.16 -5.33 -9.34
N ILE A 144 -12.66 -6.34 -8.63
CA ILE A 144 -11.92 -7.05 -7.58
C ILE A 144 -11.49 -8.41 -8.12
N ASP A 145 -10.18 -8.68 -8.10
CA ASP A 145 -9.61 -10.01 -8.36
C ASP A 145 -9.16 -10.62 -7.04
N GLY A 146 -10.00 -11.49 -6.46
CA GLY A 146 -9.70 -12.24 -5.24
C GLY A 146 -8.81 -13.47 -5.45
N SER A 147 -8.43 -13.76 -6.70
CA SER A 147 -7.58 -14.90 -7.06
C SER A 147 -6.13 -14.51 -7.34
N ALA A 148 -5.81 -13.21 -7.18
CA ALA A 148 -4.52 -12.65 -7.52
C ALA A 148 -3.36 -13.38 -6.80
N ARG A 149 -2.38 -13.81 -7.59
CA ARG A 149 -1.08 -14.26 -7.10
C ARG A 149 -0.25 -13.02 -6.79
N ARG A 150 0.38 -12.98 -5.62
CA ARG A 150 1.20 -11.84 -5.23
C ARG A 150 2.68 -12.15 -5.40
N GLY A 151 3.44 -11.14 -5.82
CA GLY A 151 4.88 -11.26 -6.03
C GLY A 151 5.68 -11.44 -4.75
N LEU A 152 5.13 -11.07 -3.57
CA LEU A 152 5.83 -11.14 -2.29
C LEU A 152 5.55 -12.47 -1.59
N SER A 153 6.61 -13.18 -1.19
CA SER A 153 6.49 -14.55 -0.66
C SER A 153 5.82 -14.65 0.71
N TYR A 154 5.71 -13.55 1.45
CA TYR A 154 5.08 -13.55 2.78
C TYR A 154 3.56 -13.78 2.75
N TYR A 155 2.91 -13.65 1.60
CA TYR A 155 1.46 -13.87 1.49
C TYR A 155 1.13 -15.36 1.66
N LEU A 156 0.12 -15.67 2.47
CA LEU A 156 -0.27 -17.04 2.77
C LEU A 156 -0.67 -17.77 1.48
N ASN A 157 0.01 -18.88 1.19
CA ASN A 157 -0.17 -19.68 -0.04
C ASN A 157 0.06 -18.90 -1.35
N GLY A 158 0.78 -17.77 -1.30
CA GLY A 158 0.99 -16.88 -2.45
C GLY A 158 -0.28 -16.20 -2.97
N ARG A 159 -1.37 -16.20 -2.19
CA ARG A 159 -2.68 -15.63 -2.55
C ARG A 159 -2.86 -14.24 -1.96
N GLY A 160 -3.53 -13.37 -2.69
CA GLY A 160 -3.96 -12.07 -2.22
C GLY A 160 -5.17 -11.59 -3.02
N PHE A 161 -5.35 -10.27 -3.05
CA PHE A 161 -6.36 -9.64 -3.89
C PHE A 161 -5.81 -8.38 -4.55
N GLU A 162 -6.43 -8.01 -5.65
CA GLU A 162 -6.17 -6.77 -6.37
C GLU A 162 -7.48 -6.05 -6.65
N MET A 163 -7.40 -4.72 -6.72
CA MET A 163 -8.48 -3.92 -7.29
C MET A 163 -7.96 -3.19 -8.52
N ARG A 164 -8.73 -3.27 -9.60
CA ARG A 164 -8.34 -2.81 -10.92
C ARG A 164 -9.31 -1.76 -11.46
N CYS A 165 -8.76 -0.68 -12.01
CA CYS A 165 -9.48 0.31 -12.80
C CYS A 165 -9.07 0.10 -14.27
N THR A 166 -9.91 -0.61 -15.03
CA THR A 166 -9.55 -1.18 -16.34
C THR A 166 -9.21 -0.12 -17.39
N GLU A 167 -9.75 1.10 -17.26
CA GLU A 167 -9.44 2.22 -18.15
C GLU A 167 -7.97 2.67 -18.11
N LEU A 168 -7.19 2.25 -17.10
CA LEU A 168 -5.74 2.52 -17.04
C LEU A 168 -4.89 1.51 -17.82
N GLY A 169 -5.50 0.51 -18.47
CA GLY A 169 -4.81 -0.50 -19.29
C GLY A 169 -3.73 -1.25 -18.51
N ALA A 170 -2.48 -1.20 -18.98
CA ALA A 170 -1.36 -1.90 -18.34
C ALA A 170 -1.09 -1.51 -16.87
N GLN A 171 -1.66 -0.39 -16.41
CA GLN A 171 -1.47 0.16 -15.06
C GLN A 171 -2.74 0.05 -14.22
N GLN A 172 -3.69 -0.78 -14.64
CA GLN A 172 -5.00 -0.95 -14.01
C GLN A 172 -4.97 -1.33 -12.54
N GLN A 173 -3.93 -2.00 -12.05
CA GLN A 173 -3.87 -2.41 -10.65
C GLN A 173 -3.64 -1.20 -9.73
N VAL A 174 -4.69 -0.74 -9.05
CA VAL A 174 -4.64 0.40 -8.12
C VAL A 174 -4.37 -0.07 -6.69
N VAL A 175 -4.88 -1.25 -6.32
CA VAL A 175 -4.72 -1.85 -4.98
C VAL A 175 -4.04 -3.20 -5.10
N GLY A 176 -3.16 -3.51 -4.15
CA GLY A 176 -2.70 -4.86 -3.89
C GLY A 176 -2.73 -5.16 -2.40
N GLY A 177 -3.23 -6.33 -2.02
CA GLY A 177 -3.34 -6.75 -0.63
C GLY A 177 -3.42 -8.26 -0.46
N GLY A 178 -3.57 -8.70 0.78
CA GLY A 178 -3.67 -10.12 1.11
C GLY A 178 -3.36 -10.43 2.56
N ALA A 179 -3.55 -11.69 2.92
CA ALA A 179 -3.27 -12.23 4.25
C ALA A 179 -1.79 -12.61 4.39
N TYR A 180 -1.22 -12.33 5.56
CA TYR A 180 0.10 -12.78 6.01
C TYR A 180 -0.03 -13.36 7.42
N ARG A 181 1.06 -13.93 7.96
CA ARG A 181 1.00 -14.69 9.23
C ARG A 181 0.45 -13.87 10.40
N GLU A 182 0.78 -12.59 10.46
CA GLU A 182 0.44 -11.66 11.53
C GLU A 182 -0.87 -10.88 11.30
N GLY A 183 -1.60 -11.15 10.22
CA GLY A 183 -2.81 -10.41 9.88
C GLY A 183 -3.04 -10.28 8.37
N ALA A 184 -3.52 -9.12 7.93
CA ALA A 184 -3.70 -8.82 6.52
C ALA A 184 -3.68 -7.31 6.30
N GLY A 185 -3.45 -6.91 5.05
CA GLY A 185 -3.49 -5.51 4.68
C GLY A 185 -3.53 -5.30 3.19
N PHE A 186 -3.51 -4.03 2.81
CA PHE A 186 -3.40 -3.60 1.43
C PHE A 186 -2.67 -2.27 1.35
N GLY A 187 -2.18 -1.97 0.15
CA GLY A 187 -1.82 -0.62 -0.21
C GLY A 187 -2.43 -0.20 -1.55
N ILE A 188 -2.81 1.07 -1.58
CA ILE A 188 -3.32 1.81 -2.72
C ILE A 188 -2.18 2.67 -3.24
N GLY A 189 -1.86 2.57 -4.54
CA GLY A 189 -0.94 3.51 -5.19
C GLY A 189 -1.64 4.84 -5.44
N ALA A 190 -1.24 5.93 -4.77
CA ALA A 190 -1.94 7.22 -4.88
C ALA A 190 -1.98 7.73 -6.32
N GLU A 191 -0.87 7.58 -7.03
CA GLU A 191 -0.73 8.09 -8.39
C GLU A 191 -1.68 7.36 -9.34
N ARG A 192 -1.83 6.04 -9.17
CA ARG A 192 -2.80 5.25 -9.95
C ARG A 192 -4.23 5.55 -9.56
N LEU A 193 -4.50 5.79 -8.27
CA LEU A 193 -5.82 6.21 -7.81
C LEU A 193 -6.22 7.55 -8.45
N LEU A 194 -5.32 8.53 -8.45
CA LEU A 194 -5.54 9.84 -9.10
C LEU A 194 -5.76 9.71 -10.60
N LEU A 195 -4.98 8.85 -11.27
CA LEU A 195 -5.18 8.56 -12.69
C LEU A 195 -6.55 7.93 -12.95
N ALA A 196 -6.99 6.97 -12.13
CA ALA A 196 -8.31 6.35 -12.24
C ALA A 196 -9.42 7.39 -12.05
N MET A 197 -9.34 8.21 -11.00
CA MET A 197 -10.33 9.26 -10.74
C MET A 197 -10.42 10.26 -11.90
N THR A 198 -9.27 10.66 -12.46
CA THR A 198 -9.21 11.54 -13.64
C THR A 198 -9.82 10.88 -14.87
N ALA A 199 -9.46 9.62 -15.15
CA ALA A 199 -9.94 8.87 -16.31
C ALA A 199 -11.46 8.62 -16.26
N GLN A 200 -12.03 8.55 -15.05
CA GLN A 200 -13.47 8.40 -14.83
C GLN A 200 -14.23 9.72 -14.67
N GLY A 201 -13.55 10.87 -14.76
CA GLY A 201 -14.16 12.21 -14.67
C GLY A 201 -14.64 12.58 -13.26
N LEU A 202 -14.04 12.02 -12.22
CA LEU A 202 -14.37 12.30 -10.82
C LEU A 202 -13.65 13.54 -10.27
N ILE A 203 -12.54 13.95 -10.92
CA ILE A 203 -11.75 15.15 -10.62
C ILE A 203 -11.26 15.84 -11.89
#